data_AF-A0A7S1KN11-F1
#
_entry.id   AF-A0A7S1KN11-F1
#
_cell.length_a   1.000
_cell.length_b   1.000
_cell.length_c   1.000
_cell.angle_alpha   90.00
_cell.angle_beta   90.00
_cell.angle_gamma   90.00
#
_symmetry.space_group_name_H-M   'P 1'
#
loop_
_entity.id
_entity.type
_entity.pdbx_description
1 polymer ?
#
loop_
_entity_poly.entity_id
_entity_poly.type
_entity_poly.pdbx_seq_one_letter_code
_entity_poly.pdbx_strand_id
1 'polypeptide(L)'
;SVPISVARQVIHILSNHYPERLGVCYMMDTPWLFSLFWKSISIFLHPNTSSKVKFVSSKDREKVLSETIHLDNLEKRFSGRAEDHDMEVHWTHEIKRFEKRISRSHERTSSFSSNASEEVADMD
;
A
#
# COMPACT_ATOMS: atom_id res chain seq x y z
N SER A 1 -16.22 1.29 10.11
CA SER A 1 -15.28 2.44 10.19
C SER A 1 -14.05 2.00 10.98
N VAL A 2 -12.85 2.42 10.58
CA VAL A 2 -11.60 2.04 11.27
C VAL A 2 -11.52 2.82 12.61
N PRO A 3 -11.21 2.18 13.74
CA PRO A 3 -11.04 2.89 15.02
C PRO A 3 -9.87 3.88 15.00
N ILE A 4 -10.02 5.03 15.67
CA ILE A 4 -8.96 6.05 15.79
C ILE A 4 -7.69 5.48 16.44
N SER A 5 -7.84 4.54 17.37
CA SER A 5 -6.71 3.85 18.00
C SER A 5 -5.84 3.11 16.99
N VAL A 6 -6.46 2.45 16.00
CA VAL A 6 -5.75 1.75 14.93
C VAL A 6 -5.04 2.76 14.03
N ALA A 7 -5.71 3.85 13.66
CA ALA A 7 -5.08 4.92 12.87
C ALA A 7 -3.84 5.50 13.58
N ARG A 8 -3.92 5.72 14.91
CA ARG A 8 -2.78 6.16 15.72
C ARG A 8 -1.65 5.15 15.74
N GLN A 9 -1.94 3.85 15.85
CA GLN A 9 -0.92 2.81 15.82
C GLN A 9 -0.19 2.77 14.46
N VAL A 10 -0.95 2.87 13.35
CA VAL A 10 -0.36 2.92 12.01
C VAL A 10 0.55 4.14 11.86
N ILE A 11 0.09 5.33 12.24
CA ILE A 11 0.91 6.56 12.21
C ILE A 11 2.16 6.41 13.06
N HIS A 12 2.05 5.79 14.24
CA HIS A 12 3.17 5.55 15.15
C HIS A 12 4.22 4.62 14.52
N ILE A 13 3.80 3.50 13.92
CA ILE A 13 4.70 2.56 13.24
C ILE A 13 5.41 3.24 12.07
N LEU A 14 4.66 3.93 11.20
CA LEU A 14 5.20 4.62 10.04
C LEU A 14 6.22 5.70 10.44
N SER A 15 5.92 6.47 11.48
CA SER A 15 6.77 7.57 11.92
C SER A 15 8.07 7.09 12.60
N ASN A 16 8.00 6.01 13.39
CA ASN A 16 9.15 5.56 14.18
C ASN A 16 10.07 4.57 13.45
N HIS A 17 9.52 3.73 12.57
CA HIS A 17 10.30 2.70 11.86
C HIS A 17 10.60 3.05 10.41
N TYR A 18 9.77 3.90 9.79
CA TYR A 18 9.87 4.26 8.37
C TYR A 18 9.81 5.78 8.16
N PRO A 19 10.65 6.56 8.86
CA PRO A 19 10.64 8.01 8.73
C PRO A 19 10.95 8.41 7.28
N GLU A 20 10.28 9.46 6.82
CA GLU A 20 10.46 10.07 5.50
C GLU A 20 10.22 9.18 4.27
N ARG A 21 9.64 7.99 4.43
CA ARG A 21 9.32 7.09 3.30
C ARG A 21 8.18 7.58 2.40
N LEU A 22 7.30 8.44 2.91
CA LEU A 22 6.25 9.06 2.11
C LEU A 22 6.87 10.15 1.23
N GLY A 23 6.80 10.02 -0.10
CA GLY A 23 7.22 11.07 -1.03
C GLY A 23 6.15 12.15 -1.20
N VAL A 24 4.97 11.75 -1.69
CA VAL A 24 3.80 12.62 -1.89
C VAL A 24 2.52 11.81 -1.66
N CYS A 25 1.45 12.47 -1.24
CA CYS A 25 0.12 11.89 -1.07
C CYS A 25 -0.90 12.74 -1.83
N TYR A 26 -1.62 12.13 -2.77
CA TYR A 26 -2.64 12.83 -3.56
C TYR A 26 -4.05 12.47 -3.07
N MET A 27 -4.81 13.49 -2.68
CA MET A 27 -6.20 13.37 -2.26
C MET A 27 -7.10 13.75 -3.43
N MET A 28 -7.65 12.74 -4.10
CA MET A 28 -8.38 12.86 -5.36
C MET A 28 -9.88 13.08 -5.13
N ASP A 29 -10.47 14.03 -5.87
CA ASP A 29 -11.93 14.28 -5.92
C ASP A 29 -12.58 14.40 -4.53
N THR A 30 -11.83 14.96 -3.58
CA THR A 30 -12.26 15.09 -2.20
C THR A 30 -13.42 16.07 -2.04
N PRO A 31 -14.53 15.69 -1.36
CA PRO A 31 -15.62 16.61 -1.06
C PRO A 31 -15.15 17.80 -0.23
N TRP A 32 -15.83 18.95 -0.35
CA TRP A 32 -15.45 20.17 0.37
C TRP A 32 -15.34 19.98 1.90
N LEU A 33 -16.20 19.12 2.48
CA LEU A 33 -16.20 18.81 3.91
C LEU A 33 -14.90 18.14 4.37
N PHE A 34 -14.21 17.44 3.48
CA PHE A 34 -12.95 16.79 3.81
C PHE A 34 -11.85 17.78 4.20
N SER A 35 -11.91 19.02 3.70
CA SER A 35 -10.97 20.08 4.12
C SER A 35 -11.02 20.37 5.63
N LEU A 36 -12.21 20.27 6.23
CA LEU A 36 -12.39 20.47 7.67
C LEU A 36 -11.79 19.30 8.46
N PHE A 37 -12.06 18.08 8.01
CA PHE A 37 -11.51 16.86 8.61
C PHE A 37 -9.97 16.83 8.49
N TRP A 38 -9.43 17.23 7.34
CA TRP A 38 -8.00 17.30 7.12
C TRP A 38 -7.33 18.28 8.08
N LYS A 39 -7.92 19.45 8.34
CA LYS A 39 -7.39 20.40 9.34
C LYS A 39 -7.25 19.73 10.71
N SER A 40 -8.27 18.99 11.15
CA SER A 40 -8.21 18.25 12.42
C SER A 40 -7.09 17.21 12.44
N ILE A 41 -6.91 16.43 11.36
CA ILE A 41 -5.85 15.42 11.29
C ILE A 41 -4.46 16.05 11.19
N SER A 42 -4.32 17.10 10.38
CA SER A 42 -3.03 17.70 10.06
C SER A 42 -2.29 18.24 11.29
N ILE A 43 -3.02 18.61 12.34
CA ILE A 43 -2.46 19.04 13.64
C ILE A 43 -1.73 17.88 14.36
N PHE A 44 -2.17 16.64 14.15
CA PHE A 44 -1.53 15.45 14.72
C PHE A 44 -0.35 14.94 13.90
N LEU A 45 -0.14 15.48 12.68
CA LEU A 45 0.94 15.10 11.80
C LEU A 45 2.11 16.07 11.93
N HIS A 46 3.34 15.56 11.79
CA HIS A 46 4.51 16.42 11.69
C HIS A 46 4.39 17.35 10.46
N PRO A 47 4.82 18.62 10.51
CA PRO A 47 4.69 19.56 9.39
C PRO A 47 5.26 19.04 8.06
N ASN A 48 6.36 18.29 8.12
CA ASN A 48 6.94 17.65 6.94
C ASN A 48 5.97 16.63 6.32
N THR A 49 5.25 15.85 7.14
CA THR A 49 4.28 14.85 6.66
C THR A 49 3.02 15.51 6.10
N SER A 50 2.49 16.54 6.76
CA SER A 50 1.29 17.23 6.27
C SER A 50 1.56 18.02 4.98
N SER A 51 2.77 18.57 4.80
CA SER A 51 3.17 19.26 3.57
C SER A 51 3.21 18.37 2.32
N LYS A 52 3.30 17.05 2.50
CA LYS A 52 3.33 16.07 1.39
C LYS A 52 1.94 15.77 0.83
N VAL A 53 0.87 16.23 1.48
CA VAL A 53 -0.50 15.98 1.04
C VAL A 53 -0.96 17.07 0.08
N LYS A 54 -1.24 16.68 -1.16
CA LYS A 54 -1.76 17.53 -2.23
C LYS A 54 -3.23 17.19 -2.49
N PHE A 55 -4.09 18.19 -2.43
CA PHE A 55 -5.50 18.04 -2.84
C PHE A 55 -5.61 18.25 -4.33
N VAL A 56 -6.25 17.31 -5.01
CA VAL A 56 -6.35 17.28 -6.47
C VAL A 56 -7.82 17.26 -6.85
N SER A 57 -8.23 18.26 -7.64
CA SER A 57 -9.56 18.31 -8.23
C SER A 57 -9.57 17.68 -9.61
N SER A 58 -10.76 17.36 -10.12
CA SER A 58 -10.89 16.85 -11.48
C SER A 58 -10.34 17.80 -12.56
N LYS A 59 -10.28 19.13 -12.31
CA LYS A 59 -9.85 20.13 -13.30
C LYS A 59 -8.33 20.29 -13.41
N ASP A 60 -7.60 20.04 -12.33
CA ASP A 60 -6.15 20.22 -12.24
C ASP A 60 -5.38 18.89 -12.11
N ARG A 61 -6.09 17.76 -12.09
CA ARG A 61 -5.55 16.40 -11.99
C ARG A 61 -4.36 16.13 -12.89
N GLU A 62 -4.49 16.30 -14.21
CA GLU A 62 -3.41 16.02 -15.16
C GLU A 62 -2.17 16.86 -14.85
N LYS A 63 -2.37 18.16 -14.62
CA LYS A 63 -1.29 19.10 -14.29
C LYS A 63 -0.55 18.68 -13.01
N VAL A 64 -1.29 18.38 -11.95
CA VAL A 64 -0.70 18.11 -10.63
C VAL A 64 -0.02 16.73 -10.57
N LEU A 65 -0.58 15.72 -11.24
CA LEU A 65 0.00 14.37 -11.24
C LEU A 65 1.21 14.25 -12.16
N SER A 66 1.21 14.94 -13.31
CA SER A 66 2.33 14.93 -14.25
C SER A 66 3.62 15.58 -13.71
N GLU A 67 3.54 16.38 -12.64
CA GLU A 67 4.70 16.93 -11.93
C GLU A 67 5.59 15.83 -11.30
N THR A 68 5.03 14.66 -11.00
CA THR A 68 5.73 13.60 -10.24
C THR A 68 5.65 12.24 -10.91
N ILE A 69 4.62 11.98 -11.71
CA ILE A 69 4.38 10.70 -12.37
C ILE A 69 4.36 10.92 -13.88
N HIS A 70 5.19 10.20 -14.62
CA HIS A 70 5.12 10.20 -16.08
C HIS A 70 3.75 9.71 -16.56
N LEU A 71 3.16 10.41 -17.53
CA LEU A 71 1.83 10.08 -18.06
C LEU A 71 1.73 8.65 -18.58
N ASP A 72 2.81 8.08 -19.12
CA ASP A 72 2.86 6.68 -19.59
C ASP A 72 2.75 5.63 -18.47
N ASN A 73 3.01 6.03 -17.23
CA ASN A 73 2.89 5.18 -16.04
C ASN A 73 1.61 5.47 -15.25
N LEU A 74 0.82 6.46 -15.68
CA LEU A 74 -0.40 6.87 -15.02
C LEU A 74 -1.60 6.32 -15.80
N GLU A 75 -2.57 5.76 -15.09
CA GLU A 75 -3.76 5.18 -15.70
C GLU A 75 -4.67 6.23 -16.35
N LYS A 76 -5.41 5.85 -17.38
CA LYS A 76 -6.38 6.71 -18.08
C LYS A 76 -7.41 7.31 -17.15
N ARG A 77 -7.90 6.55 -16.15
CA ARG A 77 -8.82 7.05 -15.11
C ARG A 77 -8.26 8.22 -14.29
N PHE A 78 -6.94 8.37 -14.27
CA PHE A 78 -6.24 9.48 -13.62
C PHE A 78 -5.71 10.51 -14.62
N SER A 79 -6.21 10.54 -15.85
CA SER A 79 -5.76 11.42 -16.96
C SER A 79 -4.37 11.07 -17.51
N GLY A 80 -3.91 9.83 -17.32
CA GLY A 80 -2.68 9.32 -17.91
C GLY A 80 -2.87 8.56 -19.22
N ARG A 81 -1.83 7.85 -19.66
CA ARG A 81 -1.77 7.10 -20.93
C ARG A 81 -1.69 5.58 -20.74
N ALA A 82 -1.38 5.10 -19.53
CA ALA A 82 -1.39 3.68 -19.22
C ALA A 82 -2.83 3.13 -19.24
N GLU A 83 -2.98 1.87 -19.64
CA GLU A 83 -4.28 1.19 -19.51
C GLU A 83 -4.69 1.11 -18.03
N ASP A 84 -5.98 1.25 -17.79
CA ASP A 84 -6.54 1.12 -16.45
C ASP A 84 -6.30 -0.30 -15.95
N HIS A 85 -5.71 -0.42 -14.77
CA HIS A 85 -5.48 -1.71 -14.15
C HIS A 85 -6.78 -2.25 -13.56
N ASP A 86 -7.19 -3.43 -14.01
CA ASP A 86 -8.25 -4.18 -13.35
C ASP A 86 -7.73 -4.79 -12.04
N MET A 87 -7.98 -4.08 -10.95
CA MET A 87 -7.52 -4.50 -9.62
C MET A 87 -8.13 -5.83 -9.17
N GLU A 88 -9.36 -6.15 -9.57
CA GLU A 88 -10.04 -7.38 -9.14
C GLU A 88 -9.38 -8.59 -9.80
N VAL A 89 -9.12 -8.49 -11.11
CA VAL A 89 -8.39 -9.52 -11.85
C VAL A 89 -6.97 -9.67 -11.32
N HIS A 90 -6.27 -8.56 -11.05
CA HIS A 90 -4.90 -8.63 -10.52
C HIS A 90 -4.84 -9.27 -9.14
N TRP A 91 -5.67 -8.83 -8.20
CA TRP A 91 -5.61 -9.34 -6.83
C TRP A 91 -6.04 -10.80 -6.75
N THR A 92 -7.02 -11.22 -7.56
CA THR A 92 -7.37 -12.64 -7.69
C THR A 92 -6.18 -13.48 -8.15
N HIS A 93 -5.39 -12.98 -9.11
CA HIS A 93 -4.17 -13.67 -9.53
C HIS A 93 -3.09 -13.67 -8.46
N GLU A 94 -2.87 -12.55 -7.76
CA GLU A 94 -1.86 -12.48 -6.70
C GLU A 94 -2.21 -13.35 -5.49
N ILE A 95 -3.48 -13.38 -5.05
CA ILE A 95 -3.92 -14.29 -3.97
C ILE A 95 -3.63 -15.75 -4.37
N LYS A 96 -4.05 -16.18 -5.57
CA LYS A 96 -3.76 -17.55 -6.05
C LYS A 96 -2.25 -17.83 -6.10
N ARG A 97 -1.45 -16.84 -6.51
CA ARG A 97 0.01 -16.96 -6.57
C ARG A 97 0.61 -17.03 -5.18
N PHE A 98 0.08 -16.28 -4.22
CA PHE A 98 0.48 -16.26 -2.83
C PHE A 98 0.13 -17.58 -2.12
N GLU A 99 -1.09 -18.09 -2.29
CA GLU A 99 -1.50 -19.41 -1.80
C GLU A 99 -0.56 -20.50 -2.30
N LYS A 100 -0.25 -20.50 -3.61
CA LYS A 100 0.70 -21.46 -4.20
C LYS A 100 2.12 -21.32 -3.64
N ARG A 101 2.53 -20.13 -3.17
CA ARG A 101 3.83 -19.95 -2.49
C ARG A 101 3.76 -20.49 -1.06
N ILE A 102 2.67 -20.24 -0.35
CA ILE A 102 2.45 -20.77 1.00
C ILE A 102 2.39 -22.31 0.99
N SER A 103 1.63 -22.93 0.08
CA SER A 103 1.57 -24.40 -0.03
C SER A 103 2.94 -25.01 -0.31
N ARG A 104 3.71 -24.43 -1.23
CA ARG A 104 5.08 -24.89 -1.52
C ARG A 104 6.01 -24.75 -0.32
N SER A 105 5.89 -23.66 0.44
CA SER A 105 6.65 -23.52 1.69
C SER A 105 6.24 -24.57 2.71
N HIS A 106 4.95 -24.86 2.85
CA HIS A 106 4.43 -25.86 3.79
C HIS A 106 4.88 -27.29 3.42
N GLU A 107 4.84 -27.64 2.13
CA GLU A 107 5.36 -28.91 1.61
C GLU A 107 6.87 -29.05 1.85
N ARG A 108 7.65 -27.98 1.65
CA ARG A 108 9.10 -27.98 1.90
C ARG A 108 9.44 -28.13 3.39
N THR A 109 8.67 -27.50 4.27
CA THR A 109 8.86 -27.65 5.71
C THR A 109 8.43 -29.04 6.20
N SER A 110 7.37 -29.60 5.63
CA SER A 110 6.88 -30.94 5.98
C SER A 110 7.84 -32.03 5.48
N SER A 111 8.31 -31.95 4.23
CA SER A 111 9.29 -32.90 3.66
C SER A 111 10.65 -32.82 4.33
N PHE A 112 11.11 -31.62 4.72
CA PHE A 112 12.32 -31.47 5.51
C PHE A 112 12.20 -32.12 6.89
N SER A 113 11.05 -31.96 7.57
CA SER A 113 10.79 -32.59 8.86
C SER A 113 10.72 -34.11 8.76
N SER A 114 10.10 -34.67 7.72
CA SER A 114 10.02 -36.13 7.54
C SER A 114 11.39 -36.74 7.24
N ASN A 115 12.16 -36.15 6.34
CA ASN A 115 13.50 -36.65 5.99
C ASN A 115 14.46 -36.58 7.18
N ALA A 116 14.38 -35.52 8.00
CA ALA A 116 15.17 -35.44 9.23
C ALA A 116 14.81 -36.57 10.20
N SER A 117 13.55 -36.98 10.26
CA SER A 117 13.07 -38.05 11.15
C SER A 117 13.52 -39.44 10.72
N GLU A 118 13.68 -39.68 9.42
CA GLU A 118 14.24 -40.93 8.87
C GLU A 118 15.77 -41.02 9.09
N GLU A 119 16.50 -39.92 8.90
CA GLU A 119 17.96 -39.91 9.05
C GLU A 119 18.42 -40.18 10.50
N VAL A 120 17.65 -39.74 11.52
CA VAL A 120 17.91 -40.13 12.91
C VAL A 120 17.49 -41.57 13.26
N ALA A 121 16.58 -42.18 12.51
CA ALA A 121 16.14 -43.56 12.76
C ALA A 121 17.12 -44.60 12.16
N ASP A 122 17.86 -44.24 11.11
CA ASP A 122 18.87 -45.09 10.46
C ASP A 122 20.25 -45.06 11.14
N MET A 123 20.42 -44.29 12.23
CA MET A 123 21.67 -44.18 13.01
C MET A 123 21.73 -45.10 14.25
N ASP A 124 20.65 -45.83 14.55
CA ASP A 124 20.53 -46.83 15.63
C ASP A 124 20.53 -48.27 15.09
#